data_AF-A0A1Y2VWX4-F1
#
_entry.id   AF-A0A1Y2VWX4-F1
#
_cell.length_a   1.000
_cell.length_b   1.000
_cell.length_c   1.000
_cell.angle_alpha   90.00
_cell.angle_beta   90.00
_cell.angle_gamma   90.00
#
_symmetry.space_group_name_H-M   'P 1'
#
loop_
_entity.id
_entity.type
_entity.pdbx_description
1 polymer ?
#
loop_
_entity_poly.entity_id
_entity_poly.type
_entity_poly.pdbx_seq_one_letter_code
_entity_poly.pdbx_strand_id
1 'polypeptide(L)'
;MSSTTATLSAKNPFFRQVEEVKTNKSDINALILDYLTIAGYPNAAAKFSTEANLSPQQPSTSIQSRQQIQTFIHRGDIESAIHALNDLDPSILDKDESLHFALLRLQLVELIRKSRPSGDIEPALEFAQTQLGPKAPRTPQFLEDLEKTMSLLVFDHDSLDPSLAALLQPGLRREVADQVNKAILESQRQRRDAAIRHLVQMRAWSEEVVRKGTKKDLPARIDLGLDGDDVENNYESMITT
;
A
#
# COMPACT_ATOMS: atom_id res chain seq x y z
N MET A 1 -24.41 28.01 -8.99
CA MET A 1 -25.78 27.57 -8.71
C MET A 1 -25.67 26.23 -8.01
N SER A 2 -25.46 26.25 -6.70
CA SER A 2 -25.12 25.10 -5.87
C SER A 2 -26.35 24.66 -5.09
N SER A 3 -27.09 23.65 -5.56
CA SER A 3 -28.31 23.16 -4.86
C SER A 3 -28.75 21.77 -5.34
N THR A 4 -27.93 20.72 -5.23
CA THR A 4 -28.44 19.35 -5.53
C THR A 4 -27.86 18.22 -4.65
N THR A 5 -26.65 18.35 -4.11
CA THR A 5 -26.07 17.37 -3.17
C THR A 5 -26.73 17.35 -1.78
N ALA A 6 -27.47 18.39 -1.41
CA ALA A 6 -28.12 18.48 -0.09
C ALA A 6 -29.37 17.59 0.06
N THR A 7 -29.92 17.02 -1.02
CA THR A 7 -31.30 16.51 -1.00
C THR A 7 -31.42 15.00 -0.72
N LEU A 8 -30.35 14.22 -0.89
CA LEU A 8 -30.36 12.76 -0.60
C LEU A 8 -29.82 12.39 0.79
N SER A 9 -28.88 13.18 1.33
CA SER A 9 -28.27 12.95 2.66
C SER A 9 -29.27 13.14 3.82
N ALA A 10 -30.26 14.03 3.66
CA ALA A 10 -31.10 14.53 4.74
C ALA A 10 -32.18 13.55 5.29
N LYS A 11 -32.33 12.33 4.74
CA LYS A 11 -33.43 11.41 5.08
C LYS A 11 -33.07 10.20 5.94
N ASN A 12 -31.81 9.77 6.01
CA ASN A 12 -31.46 8.60 6.82
C ASN A 12 -31.09 9.02 8.26
N PRO A 13 -31.70 8.42 9.31
CA PRO A 13 -31.39 8.74 10.72
C PRO A 13 -29.90 8.56 11.07
N PHE A 14 -29.19 7.69 10.34
CA PHE A 14 -27.75 7.51 10.48
C PHE A 14 -26.96 8.79 10.21
N PHE A 15 -27.19 9.48 9.09
CA PHE A 15 -26.41 10.67 8.74
C PHE A 15 -26.64 11.83 9.72
N ARG A 16 -27.87 11.97 10.26
CA ARG A 16 -28.14 12.92 11.35
C ARG A 16 -27.35 12.61 12.61
N GLN A 17 -27.29 11.33 12.99
CA GLN A 17 -26.47 10.92 14.15
C GLN A 17 -24.98 11.17 13.90
N VAL A 18 -24.49 10.99 12.67
CA VAL A 18 -23.11 11.30 12.31
C VAL A 18 -22.82 12.80 12.45
N GLU A 19 -23.73 13.67 12.01
CA GLU A 19 -23.59 15.12 12.16
C GLU A 19 -23.61 15.59 13.63
N GLU A 20 -24.33 14.89 14.49
CA GLU A 20 -24.37 15.17 15.94
C GLU A 20 -23.08 14.77 16.67
N VAL A 21 -22.33 13.80 16.14
CA VAL A 21 -21.06 13.35 16.73
C VAL A 21 -19.97 14.37 16.47
N LYS A 22 -19.60 15.12 17.50
CA LYS A 22 -18.47 16.05 17.45
C LYS A 22 -17.14 15.31 17.61
N THR A 23 -16.36 15.25 16.55
CA THR A 23 -14.96 14.81 16.61
C THR A 23 -14.04 15.98 16.94
N ASN A 24 -13.10 15.78 17.86
CA ASN A 24 -12.12 16.80 18.20
C ASN A 24 -11.07 16.92 17.09
N LYS A 25 -10.82 18.15 16.61
CA LYS A 25 -9.86 18.42 15.53
C LYS A 25 -8.43 18.03 15.94
N SER A 26 -8.07 18.14 17.22
CA SER A 26 -6.75 17.70 17.71
C SER A 26 -6.52 16.21 17.50
N ASP A 27 -7.56 15.40 17.68
CA ASP A 27 -7.44 13.94 17.61
C ASP A 27 -7.28 13.49 16.15
N ILE A 28 -8.01 14.16 15.24
CA ILE A 28 -7.84 13.97 13.79
C ILE A 28 -6.42 14.36 13.37
N ASN A 29 -5.92 15.52 13.82
CA ASN A 29 -4.57 15.95 13.49
C ASN A 29 -3.51 14.97 14.05
N ALA A 30 -3.71 14.44 15.26
CA ALA A 30 -2.82 13.43 15.83
C ALA A 30 -2.83 12.13 15.01
N LEU A 31 -4.00 11.68 14.54
CA LEU A 31 -4.13 10.50 13.68
C LEU A 31 -3.45 10.69 12.32
N ILE A 32 -3.58 11.87 11.71
CA ILE A 32 -2.91 12.18 10.44
C ILE A 32 -1.40 12.19 10.64
N LEU A 33 -0.91 12.84 11.72
CA LEU A 33 0.51 12.87 12.03
C LEU A 33 1.08 11.47 12.30
N ASP A 34 0.35 10.63 13.04
CA ASP A 34 0.70 9.22 13.28
C ASP A 34 0.85 8.46 11.95
N TYR A 35 -0.10 8.63 11.03
CA TYR A 35 -0.04 8.02 9.70
C TYR A 35 1.18 8.48 8.91
N LEU A 36 1.44 9.78 8.82
CA LEU A 36 2.57 10.32 8.05
C LEU A 36 3.91 9.81 8.59
N THR A 37 4.03 9.69 9.91
CA THR A 37 5.25 9.20 10.58
C THR A 37 5.44 7.70 10.37
N ILE A 38 4.40 6.89 10.54
CA ILE A 38 4.48 5.43 10.39
C ILE A 38 4.65 5.04 8.92
N ALA A 39 3.96 5.69 8.00
CA ALA A 39 4.08 5.44 6.57
C ALA A 39 5.44 5.85 5.98
N GLY A 40 6.22 6.68 6.69
CA GLY A 40 7.57 7.08 6.25
C GLY A 40 7.59 8.36 5.40
N TYR A 41 6.69 9.31 5.68
CA TYR A 41 6.60 10.61 5.02
C TYR A 41 7.10 11.76 5.95
N PRO A 42 8.41 11.84 6.25
CA PRO A 42 8.95 12.81 7.21
C PRO A 42 8.69 14.26 6.83
N ASN A 43 8.85 14.60 5.54
CA ASN A 43 8.65 15.97 5.06
C ASN A 43 7.18 16.40 5.17
N ALA A 44 6.26 15.48 4.90
CA ALA A 44 4.83 15.73 5.05
C ALA A 44 4.46 15.87 6.53
N ALA A 45 4.97 14.98 7.40
CA ALA A 45 4.77 15.07 8.84
C ALA A 45 5.28 16.39 9.43
N ALA A 46 6.48 16.83 9.02
CA ALA A 46 7.06 18.10 9.46
C ALA A 46 6.20 19.30 9.04
N LYS A 47 5.84 19.41 7.76
CA LYS A 47 4.98 20.49 7.24
C LYS A 47 3.59 20.47 7.90
N PHE A 48 2.98 19.29 8.01
CA PHE A 48 1.69 19.12 8.65
C PHE A 48 1.73 19.54 10.12
N SER A 49 2.79 19.19 10.86
CA SER A 49 2.92 19.58 12.27
C SER A 49 2.97 21.11 12.43
N THR A 50 3.66 21.83 11.53
CA THR A 50 3.70 23.29 11.54
C THR A 50 2.36 23.93 11.20
N GLU A 51 1.65 23.39 10.22
CA GLU A 51 0.35 23.93 9.78
C GLU A 51 -0.77 23.63 10.78
N ALA A 52 -0.74 22.45 11.39
CA ALA A 52 -1.72 22.01 12.38
C ALA A 52 -1.49 22.58 13.79
N ASN A 53 -0.50 23.47 13.97
CA ASN A 53 -0.04 24.00 15.25
C ASN A 53 0.26 22.90 16.29
N LEU A 54 0.76 21.76 15.83
CA LEU A 54 1.26 20.69 16.70
C LEU A 54 2.72 20.94 17.05
N SER A 55 3.24 20.23 18.06
CA SER A 55 4.67 20.26 18.36
C SER A 55 5.48 19.85 17.12
N PRO A 56 6.41 20.70 16.64
CA PRO A 56 7.19 20.40 15.45
C PRO A 56 7.91 19.07 15.58
N GLN A 57 7.58 18.11 14.70
CA GLN A 57 8.30 16.85 14.64
C GLN A 57 9.50 17.01 13.71
N GLN A 58 10.70 17.01 14.28
CA GLN A 58 11.90 16.83 13.47
C GLN A 58 11.94 15.40 12.95
N PRO A 59 12.25 15.19 11.66
CA PRO A 59 12.34 13.85 11.11
C PRO A 59 13.46 13.11 11.85
N SER A 60 13.11 12.04 12.55
CA SER A 60 14.11 11.19 13.19
C SER A 60 14.98 10.53 12.12
N THR A 61 16.23 10.26 12.47
CA THR A 61 17.16 9.51 11.61
C THR A 61 16.54 8.21 11.12
N SER A 62 15.80 7.51 11.98
CA SER A 62 15.08 6.29 11.62
C SER A 62 13.99 6.50 10.57
N ILE A 63 13.23 7.59 10.61
CA ILE A 63 12.20 7.86 9.59
C ILE A 63 12.88 8.18 8.25
N GLN A 64 14.00 8.90 8.28
CA GLN A 64 14.78 9.22 7.09
C GLN A 64 15.36 7.97 6.42
N SER A 65 15.97 7.06 7.19
CA SER A 65 16.47 5.78 6.67
C SER A 65 15.35 4.95 6.03
N ARG A 66 14.18 4.87 6.68
CA ARG A 66 13.00 4.18 6.10
C ARG A 66 12.54 4.82 4.79
N GLN A 67 12.43 6.15 4.76
CA GLN A 67 12.04 6.88 3.56
C GLN A 67 13.04 6.64 2.42
N GLN A 68 14.34 6.61 2.72
CA GLN A 68 15.39 6.36 1.74
C GLN A 68 15.26 4.97 1.12
N ILE A 69 15.07 3.93 1.95
CA ILE A 69 14.84 2.56 1.47
C ILE A 69 13.59 2.48 0.59
N GLN A 70 12.45 3.05 1.03
CA GLN A 70 11.24 3.10 0.22
C GLN A 70 11.46 3.83 -1.12
N THR A 71 12.24 4.92 -1.11
CA THR A 71 12.56 5.69 -2.31
C THR A 71 13.36 4.85 -3.32
N PHE A 72 14.32 4.06 -2.86
CA PHE A 72 15.05 3.12 -3.72
C PHE A 72 14.10 2.09 -4.36
N ILE A 73 13.21 1.50 -3.57
CA ILE A 73 12.21 0.52 -4.06
C ILE A 73 11.28 1.16 -5.11
N HIS A 74 10.73 2.34 -4.83
CA HIS A 74 9.83 3.03 -5.76
C HIS A 74 10.51 3.40 -7.10
N ARG A 75 11.80 3.73 -7.06
CA ARG A 75 12.62 4.01 -8.25
C ARG A 75 13.02 2.76 -9.03
N GLY A 76 12.86 1.57 -8.46
CA GLY A 76 13.31 0.31 -9.05
C GLY A 76 14.80 0.04 -8.85
N ASP A 77 15.43 0.68 -7.86
CA ASP A 77 16.81 0.44 -7.47
C ASP A 77 16.84 -0.51 -6.25
N ILE A 78 16.57 -1.79 -6.51
CA ILE A 78 16.33 -2.76 -5.43
C ILE A 78 17.65 -3.19 -4.77
N GLU A 79 18.77 -3.18 -5.50
CA GLU A 79 20.10 -3.46 -4.96
C GLU A 79 20.48 -2.46 -3.86
N SER A 80 20.34 -1.16 -4.14
CA SER A 80 20.56 -0.11 -3.14
C SER A 80 19.59 -0.24 -1.96
N ALA A 81 18.35 -0.65 -2.21
CA ALA A 81 17.37 -0.90 -1.15
C ALA A 81 17.78 -2.05 -0.22
N ILE A 82 18.27 -3.17 -0.78
CA ILE A 82 18.74 -4.34 -0.03
C ILE A 82 19.99 -3.96 0.79
N HIS A 83 20.95 -3.25 0.19
CA HIS A 83 22.15 -2.79 0.90
C HIS A 83 21.78 -1.88 2.07
N ALA A 84 20.97 -0.85 1.83
CA ALA A 84 20.54 0.08 2.87
C ALA A 84 19.71 -0.61 3.98
N LEU A 85 18.95 -1.66 3.64
CA LEU A 85 18.22 -2.45 4.62
C LEU A 85 19.16 -3.29 5.49
N ASN A 86 20.16 -3.92 4.90
CA ASN A 86 21.18 -4.68 5.64
C ASN A 86 22.06 -3.78 6.53
N ASP A 87 22.39 -2.57 6.06
CA ASP A 87 23.10 -1.57 6.87
C ASP A 87 22.27 -1.12 8.08
N LEU A 88 20.95 -1.05 7.91
CA LEU A 88 20.03 -0.64 8.97
C LEU A 88 19.85 -1.76 10.01
N ASP A 89 19.54 -2.97 9.56
CA ASP A 89 19.43 -4.15 10.40
C ASP A 89 19.54 -5.43 9.53
N PRO A 90 20.69 -6.14 9.58
CA PRO A 90 20.89 -7.34 8.76
C PRO A 90 19.95 -8.48 9.13
N SER A 91 19.38 -8.47 10.34
CA SER A 91 18.51 -9.54 10.81
C SER A 91 17.11 -9.51 10.20
N ILE A 92 16.71 -8.41 9.54
CA ILE A 92 15.38 -8.28 8.92
C ILE A 92 15.21 -9.32 7.80
N LEU A 93 16.18 -9.41 6.90
CA LEU A 93 16.12 -10.32 5.76
C LEU A 93 16.36 -11.78 6.15
N ASP A 94 17.15 -12.02 7.20
CA ASP A 94 17.40 -13.37 7.72
C ASP A 94 16.18 -13.98 8.41
N LYS A 95 15.36 -13.15 9.07
CA LYS A 95 14.14 -13.60 9.78
C LYS A 95 12.94 -13.77 8.87
N ASP A 96 12.86 -13.01 7.78
CA ASP A 96 11.73 -13.01 6.85
C ASP A 96 12.18 -13.43 5.44
N GLU A 97 12.22 -14.75 5.22
CA GLU A 97 12.56 -15.33 3.92
C GLU A 97 11.56 -14.91 2.82
N SER A 98 10.30 -14.64 3.19
CA SER A 98 9.27 -14.21 2.24
C SER A 98 9.53 -12.79 1.74
N LEU A 99 9.87 -11.86 2.65
CA LEU A 99 10.25 -10.50 2.29
C LEU A 99 11.51 -10.49 1.41
N HIS A 100 12.52 -11.29 1.78
CA HIS A 100 13.75 -11.38 1.00
C HIS A 100 13.47 -11.91 -0.41
N PHE A 101 12.64 -12.95 -0.53
CA PHE A 101 12.21 -13.46 -1.84
C PHE A 101 11.44 -12.41 -2.64
N ALA A 102 10.53 -11.65 -2.01
CA ALA A 102 9.77 -10.59 -2.67
C ALA A 102 10.67 -9.47 -3.23
N LEU A 103 11.72 -9.07 -2.50
CA LEU A 103 12.71 -8.11 -2.98
C LEU A 103 13.52 -8.64 -4.17
N LEU A 104 14.00 -9.89 -4.09
CA LEU A 104 14.72 -10.52 -5.21
C LEU A 104 13.83 -10.66 -6.44
N ARG A 105 12.58 -11.06 -6.27
CA ARG A 105 11.59 -11.12 -7.36
C ARG A 105 11.39 -9.76 -7.99
N LEU A 106 11.27 -8.70 -7.19
CA LEU A 106 11.14 -7.34 -7.70
C LEU A 106 12.39 -6.91 -8.48
N GLN A 107 13.60 -7.24 -8.00
CA GLN A 107 14.83 -6.99 -8.75
C GLN A 107 14.84 -7.71 -10.09
N LEU A 108 14.39 -8.98 -10.14
CA LEU A 108 14.26 -9.72 -11.38
C LEU A 108 13.30 -9.02 -12.36
N VAL A 109 12.14 -8.55 -11.88
CA VAL A 109 11.20 -7.76 -12.71
C VAL A 109 11.87 -6.49 -13.26
N GLU A 110 12.67 -5.79 -12.45
CA GLU A 110 13.41 -4.60 -12.91
C GLU A 110 14.47 -4.94 -13.96
N LEU A 111 15.19 -6.05 -13.81
CA LEU A 111 16.15 -6.55 -14.80
C LEU A 111 15.46 -6.91 -16.11
N ILE A 112 14.32 -7.61 -16.04
CA ILE A 112 13.49 -7.93 -17.22
C ILE A 112 13.07 -6.63 -17.92
N ARG A 113 12.61 -5.62 -17.18
CA ARG A 113 12.22 -4.32 -17.75
C ARG A 113 13.39 -3.61 -18.43
N LYS A 114 14.61 -3.67 -17.86
CA LYS A 114 15.83 -3.07 -18.42
C LYS A 114 16.39 -3.83 -19.62
N SER A 115 16.20 -5.16 -19.68
CA SER A 115 16.68 -6.02 -20.77
C SER A 115 15.93 -5.83 -22.10
N ARG A 116 14.68 -5.33 -22.07
CA ARG A 116 13.83 -5.25 -23.26
C ARG A 116 14.36 -4.33 -24.37
N PRO A 117 14.82 -3.09 -24.09
CA PRO A 117 15.32 -2.21 -25.15
C PRO A 117 16.60 -2.74 -25.82
N SER A 118 17.46 -3.44 -25.08
CA SER A 118 18.72 -4.00 -25.58
C SER A 118 18.58 -5.42 -26.14
N GLY A 119 17.52 -6.14 -25.76
CA GLY A 119 17.34 -7.57 -26.03
C GLY A 119 18.25 -8.48 -25.19
N ASP A 120 19.02 -7.92 -24.26
CA ASP A 120 20.00 -8.66 -23.46
C ASP A 120 19.36 -9.22 -22.18
N ILE A 121 18.89 -10.47 -22.28
CA ILE A 121 18.24 -11.19 -21.18
C ILE A 121 19.24 -11.88 -20.23
N GLU A 122 20.53 -11.93 -20.58
CA GLU A 122 21.54 -12.67 -19.82
C GLU A 122 21.61 -12.24 -18.35
N PRO A 123 21.60 -10.92 -18.01
CA PRO A 123 21.65 -10.49 -16.61
C PRO A 123 20.44 -10.94 -15.79
N ALA A 124 19.24 -10.93 -16.40
CA ALA A 124 18.02 -11.39 -15.72
C ALA A 124 18.06 -12.90 -15.49
N LEU A 125 18.55 -13.66 -16.48
CA LEU A 125 18.65 -15.12 -16.40
C LEU A 125 19.71 -15.57 -15.37
N GLU A 126 20.89 -14.95 -15.38
CA GLU A 126 21.94 -15.21 -14.41
C GLU A 126 21.45 -14.89 -12.98
N PHE A 127 20.77 -13.76 -12.79
CA PHE A 127 20.21 -13.39 -11.49
C PHE A 127 19.15 -14.40 -11.00
N ALA A 128 18.24 -14.81 -11.88
CA ALA A 128 17.22 -15.81 -11.55
C ALA A 128 17.86 -17.15 -11.14
N GLN A 129 18.88 -17.62 -11.85
CA GLN A 129 19.56 -18.89 -11.55
C GLN A 129 20.38 -18.83 -10.26
N THR A 130 21.09 -17.73 -10.01
CA THR A 130 22.02 -17.60 -8.88
C THR A 130 21.30 -17.26 -7.56
N GLN A 131 20.33 -16.35 -7.59
CA GLN A 131 19.69 -15.83 -6.38
C GLN A 131 18.34 -16.49 -6.08
N LEU A 132 17.44 -16.60 -7.07
CA LEU A 132 16.09 -17.13 -6.86
C LEU A 132 16.03 -18.66 -6.98
N GLY A 133 16.80 -19.25 -7.88
CA GLY A 133 16.82 -20.70 -8.15
C GLY A 133 17.00 -21.57 -6.91
N PRO A 134 17.98 -21.29 -6.02
CA PRO A 134 18.17 -22.08 -4.80
C PRO A 134 17.06 -21.90 -3.74
N LYS A 135 16.31 -20.79 -3.81
CA LYS A 135 15.26 -20.44 -2.83
C LYS A 135 13.87 -20.91 -3.26
N ALA A 136 13.59 -20.95 -4.56
CA ALA A 136 12.27 -21.28 -5.10
C ALA A 136 11.73 -22.67 -4.72
N PRO A 137 12.51 -23.77 -4.71
CA PRO A 137 12.00 -25.10 -4.37
C PRO A 137 11.63 -25.28 -2.90
N ARG A 138 12.04 -24.37 -2.02
CA ARG A 138 11.77 -24.47 -0.58
C ARG A 138 10.30 -24.23 -0.24
N THR A 139 9.63 -23.41 -1.06
CA THR A 139 8.24 -23.01 -0.84
C THR A 139 7.50 -23.06 -2.18
N PRO A 140 6.43 -23.87 -2.31
CA PRO A 140 5.68 -24.00 -3.57
C PRO A 140 5.22 -22.65 -4.17
N GLN A 141 4.84 -21.70 -3.31
CA GLN A 141 4.44 -20.35 -3.73
C GLN A 141 5.58 -19.56 -4.39
N PHE A 142 6.83 -19.72 -3.91
CA PHE A 142 8.00 -19.04 -4.50
C PHE A 142 8.30 -19.57 -5.89
N LEU A 143 8.11 -20.88 -6.11
CA LEU A 143 8.24 -21.48 -7.43
C LEU A 143 7.21 -20.90 -8.40
N GLU A 144 5.93 -20.88 -8.01
CA GLU A 144 4.86 -20.30 -8.84
C GLU A 144 5.13 -18.82 -9.16
N ASP A 145 5.57 -18.05 -8.18
CA ASP A 145 5.90 -16.63 -8.36
C ASP A 145 7.11 -16.41 -9.27
N LEU A 146 8.12 -17.29 -9.19
CA LEU A 146 9.27 -17.28 -10.08
C LEU A 146 8.86 -17.64 -11.51
N GLU A 147 8.08 -18.71 -11.71
CA GLU A 147 7.57 -19.13 -13.02
C GLU A 147 6.78 -18.00 -13.70
N LYS A 148 5.86 -17.36 -12.97
CA LYS A 148 5.12 -16.18 -13.46
C LYS A 148 6.05 -15.05 -13.87
N THR A 149 7.07 -14.77 -13.05
CA THR A 149 8.03 -13.70 -13.34
C THR A 149 8.89 -14.03 -14.57
N MET A 150 9.32 -15.30 -14.72
CA MET A 150 10.08 -15.76 -15.89
C MET A 150 9.26 -15.74 -17.17
N SER A 151 7.94 -15.93 -17.08
CA SER A 151 7.05 -15.83 -18.25
C SER A 151 7.09 -14.45 -18.92
N LEU A 152 7.43 -13.38 -18.17
CA LEU A 152 7.59 -12.02 -18.70
C LEU A 152 8.75 -11.89 -19.71
N LEU A 153 9.71 -12.82 -19.71
CA LEU A 153 10.78 -12.87 -20.70
C LEU A 153 10.27 -13.38 -22.06
N VAL A 154 9.24 -14.22 -22.05
CA VAL A 154 8.74 -14.93 -23.24
C VAL A 154 7.58 -14.17 -23.90
N PHE A 155 6.65 -13.64 -23.10
CA PHE A 155 5.45 -12.99 -23.61
C PHE A 155 5.65 -11.49 -23.86
N ASP A 156 5.05 -10.96 -24.92
CA ASP A 156 5.08 -9.53 -25.21
C ASP A 156 4.22 -8.73 -24.21
N HIS A 157 4.80 -7.65 -23.67
CA HIS A 157 4.20 -6.88 -22.59
C HIS A 157 2.85 -6.22 -22.96
N ASP A 158 2.61 -6.01 -24.25
CA ASP A 158 1.36 -5.41 -24.77
C ASP A 158 0.19 -6.40 -24.82
N SER A 159 0.47 -7.70 -24.68
CA SER A 159 -0.52 -8.79 -24.80
C SER A 159 -0.60 -9.68 -23.56
N LEU A 160 -0.09 -9.20 -22.43
CA LEU A 160 -0.09 -9.95 -21.19
C LEU A 160 -1.49 -10.10 -20.59
N ASP A 161 -1.74 -11.27 -20.00
CA ASP A 161 -2.85 -11.47 -19.09
C ASP A 161 -2.78 -10.43 -17.94
N PRO A 162 -3.92 -9.92 -17.42
CA PRO A 162 -3.93 -8.93 -16.34
C PRO A 162 -3.08 -9.31 -15.12
N SER A 163 -2.97 -10.60 -14.79
CA SER A 163 -2.15 -11.08 -13.67
C SER A 163 -0.65 -10.88 -13.89
N LEU A 164 -0.17 -11.08 -15.11
CA LEU A 164 1.23 -10.87 -15.50
C LEU A 164 1.51 -9.39 -15.71
N ALA A 165 0.57 -8.66 -16.31
CA ALA A 165 0.67 -7.21 -16.48
C ALA A 165 0.80 -6.49 -15.14
N ALA A 166 0.11 -6.97 -14.09
CA ALA A 166 0.20 -6.43 -12.73
C ALA A 166 1.62 -6.46 -12.15
N LEU A 167 2.45 -7.44 -12.52
CA LEU A 167 3.85 -7.52 -12.08
C LEU A 167 4.69 -6.35 -12.62
N LEU A 168 4.32 -5.82 -13.79
CA LEU A 168 4.99 -4.68 -14.40
C LEU A 168 4.47 -3.33 -13.88
N GLN A 169 3.35 -3.31 -13.15
CA GLN A 169 2.75 -2.09 -12.65
C GLN A 169 3.49 -1.55 -11.41
N PRO A 170 3.42 -0.23 -11.15
CA PRO A 170 3.96 0.38 -9.94
C PRO A 170 3.36 -0.17 -8.63
N GLY A 171 2.21 -0.85 -8.71
CA GLY A 171 1.54 -1.48 -7.57
C GLY A 171 2.44 -2.47 -6.82
N LEU A 172 3.17 -3.32 -7.56
CA LEU A 172 4.07 -4.31 -6.94
C LEU A 172 5.19 -3.64 -6.14
N ARG A 173 5.81 -2.57 -6.68
CA ARG A 173 6.82 -1.80 -5.96
C ARG A 173 6.26 -1.19 -4.68
N ARG A 174 5.01 -0.72 -4.71
CA ARG A 174 4.34 -0.13 -3.54
C ARG A 174 4.08 -1.17 -2.47
N GLU A 175 3.61 -2.35 -2.85
CA GLU A 175 3.36 -3.44 -1.91
C GLU A 175 4.65 -3.91 -1.22
N VAL A 176 5.72 -4.14 -1.99
CA VAL A 176 7.02 -4.55 -1.42
C VAL A 176 7.60 -3.44 -0.53
N ALA A 177 7.48 -2.17 -0.92
CA ALA A 177 7.91 -1.04 -0.08
C ALA A 177 7.14 -0.99 1.25
N ASP A 178 5.83 -1.25 1.23
CA ASP A 178 5.00 -1.33 2.43
C ASP A 178 5.41 -2.51 3.33
N GLN A 179 5.70 -3.69 2.74
CA GLN A 179 6.19 -4.86 3.48
C GLN A 179 7.55 -4.58 4.14
N VAL A 180 8.50 -3.99 3.42
CA VAL A 180 9.81 -3.57 3.96
C VAL A 180 9.62 -2.58 5.10
N ASN A 181 8.77 -1.57 4.93
CA ASN A 181 8.51 -0.58 5.98
C ASN A 181 7.98 -1.24 7.26
N LYS A 182 7.03 -2.17 7.13
CA LYS A 182 6.47 -2.92 8.26
C LYS A 182 7.53 -3.76 8.97
N ALA A 183 8.40 -4.43 8.22
CA ALA A 183 9.46 -5.25 8.78
C ALA A 183 10.49 -4.42 9.56
N ILE A 184 10.86 -3.23 9.05
CA ILE A 184 11.73 -2.29 9.77
C ILE A 184 11.06 -1.79 11.05
N LEU A 185 9.78 -1.42 11.00
CA LEU A 185 9.04 -0.97 12.18
C LEU A 185 8.99 -2.08 13.25
N GLU A 186 8.77 -3.31 12.84
CA GLU A 186 8.74 -4.48 13.72
C GLU A 186 10.10 -4.76 14.36
N SER A 187 11.20 -4.67 13.60
CA SER A 187 12.55 -4.87 14.16
C SER A 187 12.91 -3.78 15.19
N GLN A 188 12.40 -2.57 15.00
CA GLN A 188 12.54 -1.44 15.93
C GLN A 188 11.53 -1.48 17.09
N ARG A 189 10.74 -2.55 17.23
CA ARG A 189 9.68 -2.71 18.24
C ARG A 189 8.62 -1.60 18.20
N GLN A 190 8.39 -1.03 17.01
CA GLN A 190 7.34 -0.06 16.75
C GLN A 190 6.08 -0.75 16.21
N ARG A 191 4.96 -0.03 16.20
CA ARG A 191 3.71 -0.51 15.60
C ARG A 191 3.89 -0.62 14.08
N ARG A 192 3.43 -1.74 13.51
CA ARG A 192 3.52 -2.03 12.05
C ARG A 192 2.60 -1.16 11.20
N ASP A 193 1.46 -0.77 11.76
CA ASP A 193 0.42 -0.01 11.07
C ASP A 193 0.00 1.23 11.88
N ALA A 194 -0.40 2.27 11.16
CA ALA A 194 -0.91 3.50 11.74
C ALA A 194 -2.32 3.31 12.30
N ALA A 195 -2.67 4.08 13.33
CA ALA A 195 -3.98 3.99 14.00
C ALA A 195 -5.14 4.17 13.02
N ILE A 196 -4.97 5.01 11.99
CA ILE A 196 -6.00 5.23 10.95
C ILE A 196 -6.36 3.94 10.20
N ARG A 197 -5.39 3.02 9.96
CA ARG A 197 -5.66 1.75 9.28
C ARG A 197 -6.57 0.86 10.13
N HIS A 198 -6.33 0.82 11.44
CA HIS A 198 -7.19 0.09 12.37
C HIS A 198 -8.59 0.70 12.45
N LEU A 199 -8.74 2.02 12.42
CA LEU A 199 -10.05 2.67 12.39
C LEU A 199 -10.84 2.30 11.12
N VAL A 200 -10.19 2.28 9.95
CA VAL A 200 -10.83 1.86 8.70
C VAL A 200 -11.26 0.39 8.75
N GLN A 201 -10.40 -0.49 9.29
CA GLN A 201 -10.74 -1.91 9.49
C GLN A 201 -11.92 -2.09 10.45
N MET A 202 -11.90 -1.37 11.58
CA MET A 202 -12.98 -1.40 12.58
C MET A 202 -14.30 -0.89 12.00
N ARG A 203 -14.26 0.16 11.17
CA ARG A 203 -15.43 0.65 10.44
C ARG A 203 -15.99 -0.43 9.51
N ALA A 204 -15.15 -1.00 8.64
CA ALA A 204 -15.57 -2.03 7.70
C ALA A 204 -16.15 -3.27 8.41
N TRP A 205 -15.51 -3.70 9.50
CA TRP A 205 -16.02 -4.80 10.33
C TRP A 205 -17.36 -4.45 10.98
N SER A 206 -17.50 -3.25 11.55
CA SER A 206 -18.75 -2.82 12.20
C SER A 206 -19.91 -2.74 11.21
N GLU A 207 -19.66 -2.23 10.00
CA GLU A 207 -20.65 -2.19 8.91
C GLU A 207 -21.12 -3.59 8.53
N GLU A 208 -20.18 -4.52 8.36
CA GLU A 208 -20.47 -5.90 8.00
C GLU A 208 -21.29 -6.62 9.10
N VAL A 209 -20.91 -6.42 10.37
CA VAL A 209 -21.62 -6.97 11.52
C VAL A 209 -23.06 -6.47 11.57
N VAL A 210 -23.29 -5.18 11.34
CA VAL A 210 -24.65 -4.64 11.39
C VAL A 210 -25.48 -5.14 10.21
N ARG A 211 -24.92 -5.18 8.99
CA ARG A 211 -25.59 -5.73 7.79
C ARG A 211 -26.01 -7.18 7.95
N LYS A 212 -25.21 -8.01 8.63
CA LYS A 212 -25.50 -9.43 8.86
C LYS A 212 -26.40 -9.70 10.07
N GLY A 213 -26.25 -8.91 11.14
CA GLY A 213 -26.76 -9.29 12.46
C GLY A 213 -27.91 -8.45 13.01
N THR A 214 -28.20 -7.26 12.45
CA THR A 214 -29.14 -6.32 13.09
C THR A 214 -30.15 -5.75 12.10
N LYS A 215 -31.42 -5.62 12.51
CA LYS A 215 -32.46 -4.89 11.75
C LYS A 215 -32.29 -3.37 11.80
N LYS A 216 -31.08 -2.87 12.02
CA LYS A 216 -30.81 -1.42 12.05
C LYS A 216 -30.71 -0.92 10.63
N ASP A 217 -31.40 0.19 10.36
CA ASP A 217 -31.49 0.77 9.03
C ASP A 217 -30.19 1.51 8.70
N LEU A 218 -29.32 0.88 7.92
CA LEU A 218 -28.07 1.46 7.44
C LEU A 218 -28.22 1.89 5.98
N PRO A 219 -27.63 3.02 5.57
CA PRO A 219 -27.54 3.37 4.16
C PRO A 219 -26.92 2.24 3.34
N ALA A 220 -27.43 2.04 2.12
CA ALA A 220 -26.92 1.01 1.20
C ALA A 220 -25.42 1.17 0.91
N ARG A 221 -24.93 2.42 0.93
CA ARG A 221 -23.53 2.80 0.79
C ARG A 221 -23.21 3.87 1.83
N ILE A 222 -22.12 3.67 2.58
CA ILE A 222 -21.51 4.72 3.40
C ILE A 222 -20.20 5.07 2.74
N ASP A 223 -20.12 6.26 2.16
CA ASP A 223 -18.91 6.70 1.48
C ASP A 223 -17.82 7.13 2.46
N LEU A 224 -16.57 6.91 2.04
CA LEU A 224 -15.38 7.41 2.73
C LEU A 224 -14.98 8.80 2.24
N GLY A 225 -15.67 9.35 1.24
CA GLY A 225 -15.36 10.64 0.63
C GLY A 225 -14.00 10.67 -0.09
N LEU A 226 -13.52 9.50 -0.52
CA LEU A 226 -12.24 9.34 -1.24
C LEU A 226 -12.40 9.26 -2.75
N ASP A 227 -13.59 8.90 -3.21
CA ASP A 227 -13.97 9.07 -4.60
C ASP A 227 -14.20 10.57 -4.78
N GLY A 228 -13.42 11.23 -5.66
CA GLY A 228 -13.67 12.63 -6.00
C GLY A 228 -15.11 12.84 -6.49
N ASP A 229 -15.53 14.09 -6.66
CA ASP A 229 -16.92 14.48 -7.03
C ASP A 229 -17.45 13.87 -8.35
N ASP A 230 -16.70 12.99 -9.03
CA ASP A 230 -17.01 12.36 -10.32
C ASP A 230 -17.79 11.04 -10.23
N VAL A 231 -18.67 10.87 -9.23
CA VAL A 231 -19.70 9.81 -9.26
C VAL A 231 -21.10 10.40 -9.09
N GLU A 232 -21.38 11.51 -9.75
CA GLU A 232 -22.75 11.83 -10.16
C GLU A 232 -23.06 11.11 -11.48
N ASN A 233 -24.10 10.28 -11.46
CA ASN A 233 -24.77 9.61 -12.60
C ASN A 233 -24.16 8.31 -13.12
N ASN A 234 -24.49 7.17 -12.50
CA ASN A 234 -25.06 6.05 -13.30
C ASN A 234 -25.79 4.95 -12.52
N TYR A 235 -26.66 5.28 -11.56
CA TYR A 235 -27.48 4.26 -10.90
C TYR A 235 -28.93 4.73 -10.77
N GLU A 236 -29.56 5.06 -11.90
CA GLU A 236 -31.00 4.88 -11.96
C GLU A 236 -31.28 3.37 -11.93
N SER A 237 -31.96 2.97 -10.86
CA SER A 237 -32.60 1.69 -10.70
C SER A 237 -33.42 1.35 -11.95
N MET A 238 -32.92 0.45 -12.80
CA MET A 238 -33.77 -0.32 -13.70
C MET A 238 -34.59 -1.29 -12.84
N ILE A 239 -35.71 -0.78 -12.33
CA ILE A 239 -36.82 -1.58 -11.84
C ILE A 239 -37.89 -1.58 -12.95
N THR A 240 -38.14 -2.80 -13.45
CA THR A 240 -39.29 -3.29 -14.23
C THR A 240 -39.52 -2.72 -15.64
N THR A 241 -39.52 -3.61 -16.64
CA THR A 241 -40.69 -4.46 -16.94
C THR A 241 -40.22 -5.80 -17.52
#